data_AF-A0A1S8ABS1-F1
#
_entry.id   AF-A0A1S8ABS1-F1
#
_cell.length_a   1.000
_cell.length_b   1.000
_cell.length_c   1.000
_cell.angle_alpha   90.00
_cell.angle_beta   90.00
_cell.angle_gamma   90.00
#
_symmetry.space_group_name_H-M   'P 1'
#
loop_
_entity.id
_entity.type
_entity.pdbx_description
1 polymer ?
#
loop_
_entity_poly.entity_id
_entity_poly.type
_entity_poly.pdbx_seq_one_letter_code
_entity_poly.pdbx_strand_id
1 'polypeptide(L)' 'MASKIIILILHIFIFSKSLLARAQTLIRAGYWDSGNGFPVSDVNSALFTHLMCGFVDVNSTSYELALSSSD' A
#
# COMPACT_ATOMS: atom_id res chain seq x y z
N MET A 1 -26.34 -30.44 27.40
CA MET A 1 -26.35 -30.25 25.92
C MET A 1 -26.25 -28.77 25.53
N ALA A 2 -27.06 -27.88 26.12
CA ALA A 2 -27.03 -26.44 25.84
C ALA A 2 -25.66 -25.76 26.05
N SER A 3 -24.93 -26.07 27.13
CA SER A 3 -23.60 -25.50 27.39
C SER A 3 -22.58 -25.81 26.27
N LYS A 4 -22.60 -27.03 25.72
CA LYS A 4 -21.71 -27.42 24.60
C LYS A 4 -22.05 -26.66 23.31
N ILE A 5 -23.34 -26.39 23.09
CA ILE A 5 -23.83 -25.59 21.95
C ILE A 5 -23.40 -24.13 22.09
N ILE A 6 -23.53 -23.55 23.30
CA ILE A 6 -23.11 -22.17 23.58
C ILE A 6 -21.59 -22.02 23.35
N ILE A 7 -20.80 -22.97 23.86
CA ILE A 7 -19.33 -22.98 23.66
C ILE A 7 -18.99 -23.05 22.17
N LEU A 8 -19.67 -23.90 21.40
CA LEU A 8 -19.47 -24.01 19.95
C LEU A 8 -19.78 -22.70 19.22
N ILE A 9 -20.91 -22.05 19.55
CA ILE A 9 -21.30 -20.76 18.97
C ILE A 9 -20.24 -19.68 19.27
N LEU A 10 -19.74 -19.64 20.51
CA LEU A 10 -18.69 -18.71 20.92
C LEU A 10 -17.39 -18.92 20.12
N HIS A 11 -16.99 -20.18 19.90
CA HIS A 11 -15.82 -20.51 19.08
C HIS A 11 -15.99 -20.06 17.62
N ILE A 12 -17.16 -20.30 17.02
CA ILE A 12 -17.47 -19.87 15.65
C ILE A 12 -17.44 -18.34 15.54
N PHE A 13 -17.98 -17.64 16.54
CA PHE A 13 -18.00 -16.18 16.57
C PHE A 13 -16.58 -15.59 16.72
N ILE A 14 -15.73 -16.16 17.57
CA ILE A 14 -14.33 -15.72 17.74
C ILE A 14 -13.52 -15.98 16.45
N PHE A 15 -13.71 -17.15 15.82
CA PHE A 15 -12.99 -17.52 14.60
C PHE A 15 -13.41 -16.69 13.38
N SER A 16 -14.68 -16.29 13.28
CA SER A 16 -15.15 -15.40 12.20
C SER A 16 -14.64 -13.97 12.34
N LYS A 17 -14.52 -13.45 13.57
CA LYS A 17 -13.94 -12.12 13.85
C LYS A 17 -12.45 -12.06 13.50
N SER A 18 -11.69 -13.14 13.74
CA SER A 18 -10.25 -13.18 13.41
C SER A 18 -9.99 -13.26 11.90
N LEU A 19 -10.89 -13.87 11.12
CA LEU A 19 -10.79 -13.91 9.66
C LEU A 19 -10.95 -12.52 9.03
N LEU A 20 -11.91 -11.72 9.52
CA LEU A 20 -12.18 -10.37 9.01
C LEU A 20 -11.07 -9.39 9.40
N ALA A 21 -10.49 -9.52 10.59
CA ALA A 21 -9.34 -8.74 11.02
C ALA A 21 -8.06 -9.02 10.21
N ARG A 22 -8.01 -10.15 9.48
CA ARG A 22 -6.89 -10.53 8.61
C ARG A 22 -7.05 -10.08 7.16
N ALA A 23 -8.10 -9.33 6.82
CA ALA A 23 -8.13 -8.58 5.57
C ALA A 23 -7.09 -7.45 5.63
N GLN A 24 -5.80 -7.81 5.57
CA GLN A 24 -4.73 -6.86 5.35
C GLN A 24 -5.00 -6.22 3.99
N THR A 25 -5.22 -4.91 3.98
CA THR A 25 -5.34 -4.14 2.74
C THR A 25 -4.08 -4.39 1.92
N LEU A 26 -4.19 -5.15 0.84
CA LEU A 26 -3.03 -5.50 0.03
C LEU A 26 -2.47 -4.23 -0.61
N ILE A 27 -1.25 -3.85 -0.21
CA ILE A 27 -0.55 -2.74 -0.84
C ILE A 27 0.18 -3.28 -2.06
N ARG A 28 -0.19 -2.79 -3.25
CA ARG A 28 0.53 -3.00 -4.51
C ARG A 28 1.24 -1.70 -4.83
N ALA A 29 2.42 -1.52 -4.27
CA ALA A 29 3.22 -0.32 -4.49
C ALA A 29 4.07 -0.45 -5.75
N GLY A 30 4.11 0.60 -6.55
CA GLY A 30 5.05 0.76 -7.66
C GLY A 30 5.92 2.00 -7.44
N TYR A 31 7.09 2.01 -8.06
CA TYR A 31 7.96 3.18 -8.12
C TYR A 31 8.05 3.64 -9.57
N TRP A 32 7.81 4.92 -9.81
CA TRP A 32 7.96 5.56 -11.10
C TRP A 32 9.10 6.58 -11.02
N ASP A 33 10.05 6.43 -11.92
CA ASP A 33 11.25 7.24 -12.01
C ASP A 33 11.17 8.12 -13.27
N SER A 34 11.08 9.43 -13.04
CA SER A 34 10.98 10.48 -14.06
C SER A 34 12.19 10.48 -15.00
N GLY A 35 13.37 10.05 -14.54
CA GLY A 35 14.60 10.03 -15.32
C GLY A 35 14.69 8.89 -16.33
N ASN A 36 13.85 7.85 -16.22
CA ASN A 36 13.96 6.63 -17.05
C ASN A 36 13.33 6.75 -18.44
N GLY A 37 12.80 7.91 -18.82
CA GLY A 37 12.21 8.13 -20.15
C GLY A 37 10.90 7.38 -20.39
N PHE A 38 10.26 6.87 -19.33
CA PHE A 38 8.94 6.24 -19.37
C PHE A 38 7.88 7.27 -18.95
N PRO A 39 7.04 7.79 -19.86
CA PRO A 39 6.05 8.80 -19.52
C PRO A 39 5.08 8.32 -18.44
N VAL A 40 4.74 9.19 -17.49
CA VAL A 40 3.75 8.86 -16.45
C VAL A 40 2.38 8.49 -17.04
N SER A 41 2.04 9.02 -18.23
CA SER A 41 0.82 8.71 -18.97
C SER A 41 0.72 7.23 -19.38
N ASP A 42 1.86 6.57 -19.53
CA ASP A 42 1.94 5.19 -20.01
C ASP A 42 1.89 4.19 -18.85
N VAL A 43 1.94 4.67 -17.60
CA VAL A 43 1.77 3.84 -16.40
C VAL A 43 0.33 3.35 -16.31
N ASN A 44 0.14 2.03 -16.35
CA ASN A 44 -1.14 1.42 -16.01
C ASN A 44 -1.39 1.46 -14.49
N SER A 45 -2.00 2.55 -14.02
CA SER A 45 -2.30 2.77 -12.60
C SER A 45 -3.25 1.73 -11.99
N ALA A 46 -4.02 1.00 -12.80
CA ALA A 46 -4.95 -0.04 -12.32
C ALA A 46 -4.23 -1.26 -11.69
N LEU A 47 -2.92 -1.41 -11.93
CA LEU A 47 -2.11 -2.49 -11.37
C LEU A 47 -1.66 -2.21 -9.93
N PHE A 48 -1.71 -0.95 -9.49
CA PHE A 48 -1.15 -0.48 -8.23
C PHE A 48 -2.24 0.06 -7.31
N THR A 49 -2.01 -0.04 -6.01
CA THR A 49 -2.79 0.73 -5.02
C THR A 49 -2.08 2.02 -4.62
N HIS A 50 -0.75 2.07 -4.77
CA HIS A 50 0.09 3.24 -4.51
C HIS A 50 1.18 3.30 -5.59
N LEU A 51 1.41 4.48 -6.16
CA LEU A 51 2.53 4.73 -7.08
C LEU A 51 3.35 5.87 -6.50
N MET A 52 4.63 5.62 -6.26
CA MET A 52 5.57 6.60 -5.72
C MET A 52 6.33 7.22 -6.88
N CYS A 53 6.30 8.55 -6.97
CA CYS A 53 7.16 9.30 -7.87
C CYS A 53 8.50 9.55 -7.18
N GLY A 54 9.61 9.33 -7.86
CA GLY A 54 10.88 9.84 -7.39
C GLY A 54 12.06 9.61 -8.32
N PHE A 55 13.25 10.08 -7.95
CA PHE A 55 13.53 10.75 -6.67
C PHE A 55 13.32 12.26 -6.76
N VAL A 56 13.09 12.87 -5.59
CA VAL A 56 13.27 14.33 -5.43
C VAL A 56 14.72 14.59 -5.05
N ASP A 57 15.33 15.63 -5.62
CA ASP A 57 16.69 16.02 -5.29
C ASP A 57 16.74 16.69 -3.90
N VAL A 58 17.92 16.67 -3.29
CA VAL A 58 18.20 17.40 -2.04
C VAL A 58 19.30 18.40 -2.30
N ASN A 59 19.04 19.67 -2.00
CA ASN A 59 20.05 20.71 -2.11
C ASN A 59 21.19 20.45 -1.13
N SER A 60 22.43 20.34 -1.62
CA SER A 60 23.60 19.99 -0.79
C SER A 60 24.01 21.07 0.22
N THR A 61 23.49 22.29 0.09
CA THR A 61 23.81 23.43 0.97
C THR A 61 22.66 23.78 1.92
N SER A 62 21.43 23.90 1.42
CA SER A 62 20.26 24.21 2.25
C SER A 62 19.58 22.99 2.86
N TYR A 63 19.88 21.78 2.37
CA TYR A 63 19.23 20.52 2.75
C TYR A 63 17.71 20.48 2.50
N GLU A 64 17.22 21.41 1.69
CA GLU A 64 15.82 21.45 1.25
C GLU A 64 15.60 20.51 0.07
N LEU A 65 14.36 20.03 -0.07
CA LEU A 65 13.94 19.24 -1.22
C LEU A 65 13.81 20.15 -2.45
N ALA A 66 14.31 19.70 -3.59
CA ALA A 66 14.20 20.39 -4.87
C ALA A 66 13.75 19.41 -5.95
N LEU A 67 12.86 19.85 -6.83
CA LEU A 67 12.55 19.10 -8.05
C LEU A 67 13.69 19.30 -9.04
N SER A 68 14.09 18.22 -9.74
CA SER A 68 15.07 18.35 -10.80
C SER A 68 14.43 19.06 -11.99
N SER A 69 15.19 19.86 -12.74
CA SER A 69 14.65 20.54 -13.93
C SER A 69 14.24 19.57 -15.06
N SER A 70 14.69 18.32 -14.97
CA SER A 70 14.36 17.23 -15.90
C SER A 70 13.13 16.41 -15.49
N ASP A 71 12.55 16.67 -14.32
CA ASP A 71 11.30 16.06 -13.84
C ASP A 71 10.07 16.87 -14.27
#